data_AF-A0A847HRN3-F1
#
_entry.id   AF-A0A847HRN3-F1
#
_cell.length_a   1.000
_cell.length_b   1.000
_cell.length_c   1.000
_cell.angle_alpha   90.00
_cell.angle_beta   90.00
_cell.angle_gamma   90.00
#
_symmetry.space_group_name_H-M   'P 1'
#
loop_
_entity.id
_entity.type
_entity.pdbx_description
1 polymer ?
#
loop_
_entity_poly.entity_id
_entity_poly.type
_entity_poly.pdbx_seq_one_letter_code
_entity_poly.pdbx_strand_id
1 'polypeptide(L)'
;MIGVTWVDVLLVALVAVYTALGAKRGWGGLVVGVGGVLLLRPLLVVGARGPAVALVAALLGGLLLAVIGRRLGSPALRQRWPGMVGGGLGGLALGLAMTVALVTSLPIERNVLNPREIYYPPRNAPWGVSAALQRSPLVTMGRSILLYPLLPEPEQELERRAYQGLRSWFVVGEPWN
;
A
#
# COMPACT_ATOMS: atom_id res chain seq x y z
N MET A 1 -23.92 6.10 -6.82
CA MET A 1 -23.26 7.35 -6.35
C MET A 1 -21.98 6.95 -5.63
N ILE A 2 -20.82 7.33 -6.17
CA ILE A 2 -19.53 7.17 -5.47
C ILE A 2 -19.53 8.20 -4.35
N GLY A 3 -19.43 7.75 -3.11
CA GLY A 3 -19.42 8.61 -1.94
C GLY A 3 -18.20 8.29 -1.10
N VAL A 4 -17.48 9.33 -0.65
CA VAL A 4 -16.38 9.16 0.30
C VAL A 4 -16.90 8.40 1.52
N THR A 5 -16.22 7.32 1.87
CA THR A 5 -16.56 6.47 3.02
C THR A 5 -15.57 6.68 4.16
N TRP A 6 -15.91 6.20 5.35
CA TRP A 6 -14.99 6.22 6.49
C TRP A 6 -13.70 5.43 6.20
N VAL A 7 -13.74 4.43 5.31
CA VAL A 7 -12.55 3.69 4.88
C VAL A 7 -11.59 4.63 4.15
N ASP A 8 -12.10 5.47 3.26
CA ASP A 8 -11.27 6.43 2.54
C ASP A 8 -10.62 7.43 3.50
N VAL A 9 -11.38 7.89 4.52
CA VAL A 9 -10.85 8.78 5.56
C VAL A 9 -9.71 8.11 6.33
N LEU A 10 -9.85 6.83 6.69
CA LEU A 10 -8.79 6.08 7.37
C LEU A 10 -7.55 5.89 6.50
N LEU A 11 -7.73 5.56 5.21
CA LEU A 11 -6.62 5.40 4.27
C LEU A 11 -5.89 6.73 4.03
N VAL A 12 -6.62 7.84 3.92
CA VAL A 12 -6.01 9.18 3.83
C VAL A 12 -5.31 9.55 5.14
N ALA A 13 -5.91 9.25 6.29
CA ALA A 13 -5.29 9.48 7.60
C ALA A 13 -4.00 8.67 7.76
N LEU A 14 -3.95 7.43 7.26
CA LEU A 14 -2.74 6.61 7.22
C LEU A 14 -1.62 7.33 6.44
N VAL A 15 -1.92 7.81 5.23
CA VAL A 15 -0.96 8.58 4.41
C VAL A 15 -0.51 9.83 5.14
N ALA A 16 -1.43 10.58 5.75
CA ALA A 16 -1.13 11.79 6.50
C ALA A 16 -0.22 11.52 7.71
N VAL A 17 -0.47 10.44 8.45
CA VAL A 17 0.36 10.00 9.59
C VAL A 17 1.78 9.67 9.13
N TYR A 18 1.94 8.86 8.09
CA TYR A 18 3.28 8.54 7.57
C TYR A 18 4.01 9.77 7.04
N THR A 19 3.30 10.66 6.33
CA THR A 19 3.84 11.93 5.85
C THR A 19 4.33 12.80 7.00
N ALA A 20 3.52 12.96 8.05
CA ALA A 20 3.88 13.75 9.23
C ALA A 20 5.06 13.12 10.01
N LEU A 21 5.07 11.80 10.18
CA LEU A 21 6.17 11.09 10.82
C LEU A 21 7.48 11.21 10.01
N GLY A 22 7.38 11.13 8.69
CA GLY A 22 8.49 11.36 7.76
C GLY A 22 9.04 12.77 7.90
N ALA A 23 8.17 13.78 7.84
CA ALA A 23 8.56 15.19 7.99
C ALA A 23 9.25 15.47 9.33
N LYS A 24 8.75 14.90 10.43
CA LYS A 24 9.37 15.01 11.76
C LYS A 24 10.76 14.36 11.84
N ARG A 25 11.03 13.35 11.02
CA ARG A 25 12.33 12.63 10.98
C ARG A 25 13.32 13.21 9.96
N GLY A 26 12.92 14.21 9.18
CA GLY A 26 13.76 14.85 8.17
C GLY A 26 14.31 13.84 7.15
N TRP A 27 15.60 13.94 6.81
CA TRP A 27 16.27 12.98 5.92
C TRP A 27 16.17 11.51 6.36
N GLY A 28 16.09 11.24 7.67
CA GLY A 28 15.85 9.89 8.16
C GLY A 28 14.48 9.35 7.75
N GLY A 29 13.47 10.23 7.66
CA GLY A 29 12.14 9.92 7.13
C GLY A 29 12.17 9.57 5.64
N LEU A 30 13.04 10.23 4.86
CA LEU A 30 13.22 9.90 3.44
C LEU A 30 13.82 8.51 3.27
N VAL A 31 14.91 8.22 4.00
CA VAL A 31 15.58 6.91 3.97
C VAL A 31 14.63 5.78 4.38
N VAL A 32 13.90 5.96 5.48
CA VAL A 32 12.92 4.97 5.94
C VAL A 32 11.75 4.85 4.96
N GLY A 33 11.28 5.96 4.39
CA GLY A 33 10.19 5.97 3.43
C GLY A 33 10.53 5.22 2.15
N VAL A 34 11.59 5.64 1.46
CA VAL A 34 12.08 5.01 0.23
C VAL A 34 12.51 3.57 0.49
N GLY A 35 13.28 3.34 1.55
CA GLY A 35 13.70 2.00 1.95
C GLY A 35 12.52 1.08 2.25
N GLY A 36 11.48 1.58 2.91
CA GLY A 36 10.26 0.84 3.20
C GLY A 36 9.49 0.46 1.94
N VAL A 37 9.37 1.39 0.98
CA VAL A 37 8.76 1.11 -0.33
C VAL A 37 9.53 0.03 -1.08
N LEU A 38 10.86 0.07 -1.04
CA LEU A 38 11.72 -0.94 -1.67
C LEU A 38 11.63 -2.31 -0.97
N LEU A 39 11.53 -2.34 0.36
CA LEU A 39 11.33 -3.57 1.13
C LEU A 39 9.94 -4.17 0.94
N LEU A 40 8.96 -3.40 0.48
CA LEU A 40 7.58 -3.86 0.38
C LEU A 40 7.43 -5.10 -0.50
N ARG A 41 8.03 -5.10 -1.69
CA ARG A 41 7.92 -6.21 -2.63
C ARG A 41 8.47 -7.53 -2.07
N PRO A 42 9.72 -7.62 -1.57
CA PRO A 42 10.21 -8.85 -0.97
C PRO A 42 9.37 -9.28 0.24
N LEU A 43 8.87 -8.33 1.04
CA LEU A 43 7.99 -8.63 2.16
C LEU A 43 6.64 -9.22 1.72
N LEU A 44 6.05 -8.73 0.63
CA LEU A 44 4.84 -9.31 0.06
C LEU A 44 5.07 -10.73 -0.46
N VAL A 45 6.22 -10.97 -1.12
CA VAL A 45 6.59 -12.31 -1.61
C VAL A 45 6.81 -13.30 -0.46
N VAL A 46 7.48 -12.87 0.61
CA VAL A 46 7.66 -13.69 1.83
C VAL A 46 6.32 -13.88 2.54
N GLY A 47 5.48 -12.84 2.59
CA GLY A 47 4.15 -12.86 3.22
C GLY A 47 3.20 -13.85 2.58
N ALA A 48 3.25 -13.97 1.24
CA ALA A 48 2.49 -14.98 0.51
C ALA A 48 2.87 -16.43 0.88
N ARG A 49 4.10 -16.66 1.39
CA ARG A 49 4.56 -17.99 1.83
C ARG A 49 4.35 -18.24 3.32
N GLY A 50 4.32 -17.19 4.14
CA GLY A 50 4.16 -17.31 5.58
C GLY A 50 4.10 -15.94 6.28
N PRO A 51 2.95 -15.57 6.89
CA PRO A 51 2.78 -14.25 7.49
C PRO A 51 3.71 -14.01 8.68
N ALA A 52 4.01 -15.05 9.47
CA ALA A 52 4.94 -14.96 10.60
C ALA A 52 6.37 -14.63 10.14
N VAL A 53 6.85 -15.28 9.06
CA VAL A 53 8.19 -15.01 8.51
C VAL A 53 8.26 -13.60 7.94
N ALA A 54 7.20 -13.14 7.26
CA ALA A 54 7.12 -11.79 6.75
C ALA A 54 7.11 -10.75 7.86
N LEU A 55 6.43 -11.02 8.99
CA LEU A 55 6.45 -10.13 10.15
C LEU A 55 7.86 -9.99 10.72
N VAL A 56 8.57 -11.10 10.93
CA VAL A 56 9.95 -11.07 11.42
C VAL A 56 10.86 -10.33 10.44
N ALA A 57 10.75 -10.62 9.13
CA ALA A 57 11.50 -9.93 8.09
C ALA A 57 11.19 -8.42 8.05
N ALA A 58 9.94 -8.03 8.25
CA ALA A 58 9.52 -6.63 8.30
C ALA A 58 10.10 -5.91 9.52
N LEU A 59 10.12 -6.56 10.69
CA LEU A 59 10.72 -6.01 11.90
C LEU A 59 12.23 -5.83 11.74
N LEU A 60 12.93 -6.83 11.20
CA LEU A 60 14.37 -6.76 10.94
C LEU A 60 14.72 -5.70 9.89
N GLY A 61 13.97 -5.67 8.78
CA GLY A 61 14.14 -4.67 7.73
C GLY A 61 13.86 -3.26 8.24
N GLY A 62 12.80 -3.07 9.02
CA GLY A 62 12.47 -1.80 9.66
C GLY A 62 13.54 -1.34 10.64
N LEU A 63 14.07 -2.25 11.46
CA LEU A 63 15.18 -1.96 12.37
C LEU A 63 16.44 -1.55 11.60
N LEU A 64 16.79 -2.28 10.55
CA LEU A 64 17.93 -1.96 9.69
C LEU A 64 17.80 -0.56 9.07
N LEU A 65 16.64 -0.24 8.50
CA LEU A 65 16.36 1.09 7.95
C LEU A 65 16.41 2.19 9.02
N ALA A 66 15.93 1.91 10.23
CA ALA A 66 16.01 2.86 11.34
C ALA A 66 17.46 3.12 11.77
N VAL A 67 18.31 2.09 11.82
CA VAL A 67 19.74 2.21 12.12
C VAL A 67 20.46 3.00 11.03
N ILE A 68 20.21 2.68 9.75
CA ILE A 68 20.78 3.39 8.61
C ILE A 68 20.34 4.86 8.62
N GLY A 69 19.04 5.13 8.76
CA GLY A 69 18.49 6.48 8.82
C GLY A 69 19.00 7.27 10.02
N ARG A 70 19.31 6.61 11.14
CA ARG A 70 19.98 7.23 12.29
C ARG A 70 21.41 7.65 11.96
N ARG A 71 22.18 6.79 11.28
CA ARG A 71 23.59 7.04 10.94
C ARG A 71 23.77 8.11 9.86
N LEU A 72 22.86 8.19 8.89
CA LEU A 72 22.95 9.15 7.78
C LEU A 72 22.53 10.58 8.14
N GLY A 73 21.85 10.79 9.28
CA GLY A 73 21.34 12.09 9.66
C GLY A 73 22.18 12.79 10.72
N SER A 74 22.98 13.79 10.34
CA SER A 74 23.55 14.74 11.29
C SER A 74 22.42 15.53 11.99
N PRO A 75 22.41 15.64 13.33
CA PRO A 75 21.34 16.31 14.08
C PRO A 75 21.05 17.74 13.58
N ALA A 76 22.11 18.47 13.19
CA ALA A 76 22.02 19.85 12.71
C ALA A 76 21.33 20.03 11.33
N LEU A 77 21.36 19.00 10.48
CA LEU A 77 20.74 19.02 9.14
C LEU A 77 19.32 18.43 9.15
N ARG A 78 18.95 17.72 10.21
CA ARG A 78 17.68 16.98 10.30
C ARG A 78 16.46 17.90 10.45
N GLN A 79 16.64 19.12 10.95
CA GLN A 79 15.56 20.04 11.33
C GLN A 79 15.46 21.31 10.48
N ARG A 80 16.25 21.40 9.40
CA ARG A 80 16.11 22.48 8.41
C ARG A 80 14.97 22.14 7.43
N TRP A 81 14.32 23.18 6.89
CA TRP A 81 13.18 23.06 5.96
C TRP A 81 13.39 22.02 4.84
N PRO A 82 14.56 21.94 4.16
CA PRO A 82 14.78 20.92 3.11
C PRO A 82 14.71 19.48 3.63
N GLY A 83 15.23 19.24 4.85
CA GLY A 83 15.17 17.93 5.48
C GLY A 83 13.74 17.53 5.79
N MET A 84 12.92 18.44 6.31
CA MET A 84 11.50 18.19 6.60
C MET A 84 10.71 17.85 5.34
N VAL A 85 10.93 18.58 4.24
CA VAL A 85 10.27 18.30 2.96
C VAL A 85 10.68 16.92 2.43
N GLY A 86 11.97 16.62 2.42
CA GLY A 86 12.47 15.29 2.00
C GLY A 86 11.89 14.16 2.85
N GLY A 87 11.88 14.35 4.17
CA GLY A 87 11.25 13.41 5.09
C GLY A 87 9.76 13.21 4.82
N GLY A 88 9.03 14.30 4.60
CA GLY A 88 7.61 14.29 4.27
C GLY A 88 7.33 13.54 2.98
N LEU A 89 8.12 13.76 1.93
CA LEU A 89 8.01 13.03 0.65
C LEU A 89 8.25 11.53 0.82
N GLY A 90 9.25 11.13 1.61
CA GLY A 90 9.47 9.72 1.92
C GLY A 90 8.31 9.10 2.69
N GLY A 91 7.79 9.82 3.69
CA GLY A 91 6.61 9.41 4.44
C GLY A 91 5.36 9.29 3.57
N LEU A 92 5.15 10.23 2.66
CA LEU A 92 4.05 10.23 1.69
C LEU A 92 4.16 9.03 0.75
N ALA A 93 5.34 8.77 0.18
CA ALA A 93 5.57 7.63 -0.70
C ALA A 93 5.28 6.30 0.02
N LEU A 94 5.77 6.14 1.25
CA LEU A 94 5.50 4.96 2.06
C LEU A 94 4.01 4.83 2.42
N GLY A 95 3.37 5.93 2.82
CA GLY A 95 1.95 5.96 3.14
C GLY A 95 1.08 5.53 1.96
N LEU A 96 1.35 6.06 0.76
CA LEU A 96 0.65 5.66 -0.46
C LEU A 96 0.90 4.18 -0.78
N ALA A 97 2.14 3.70 -0.65
CA ALA A 97 2.46 2.29 -0.88
C ALA A 97 1.74 1.37 0.12
N MET A 98 1.65 1.76 1.41
CA MET A 98 0.86 1.05 2.41
C MET A 98 -0.62 1.02 2.05
N THR A 99 -1.19 2.14 1.61
CA THR A 99 -2.59 2.21 1.16
C THR A 99 -2.84 1.25 0.01
N VAL A 100 -1.99 1.26 -1.04
CA VAL A 100 -2.12 0.35 -2.18
C VAL A 100 -2.00 -1.11 -1.73
N ALA A 101 -0.97 -1.44 -0.95
CA ALA A 101 -0.76 -2.78 -0.43
C ALA A 101 -1.96 -3.28 0.40
N LEU A 102 -2.51 -2.42 1.27
CA LEU A 102 -3.66 -2.74 2.10
C LEU A 102 -4.90 -3.02 1.25
N VAL A 103 -5.23 -2.13 0.31
CA VAL A 103 -6.39 -2.37 -0.55
C VAL A 103 -6.17 -3.66 -1.34
N THR A 104 -5.05 -3.85 -2.05
CA THR A 104 -4.83 -5.06 -2.86
C THR A 104 -4.70 -6.36 -2.05
N SER A 105 -4.53 -6.28 -0.73
CA SER A 105 -4.48 -7.44 0.18
C SER A 105 -5.83 -7.87 0.75
N LEU A 106 -6.92 -7.12 0.46
CA LEU A 106 -8.25 -7.50 0.91
C LEU A 106 -8.63 -8.88 0.36
N PRO A 107 -9.33 -9.72 1.15
CA PRO A 107 -9.65 -11.08 0.74
C PRO A 107 -10.58 -11.07 -0.47
N ILE A 108 -10.28 -11.97 -1.41
CA ILE A 108 -11.12 -12.21 -2.59
C ILE A 108 -12.20 -13.22 -2.21
N GLU A 109 -13.46 -12.86 -2.43
CA GLU A 109 -14.58 -13.78 -2.22
C GLU A 109 -14.89 -14.51 -3.54
N ARG A 110 -15.09 -15.84 -3.48
CA ARG A 110 -15.50 -16.65 -4.62
C ARG A 110 -16.94 -17.13 -4.44
N ASN A 111 -17.72 -17.16 -5.51
CA ASN A 111 -19.08 -17.71 -5.46
C ASN A 111 -19.03 -19.24 -5.25
N VAL A 112 -19.73 -19.73 -4.23
CA VAL A 112 -19.79 -21.16 -3.87
C VAL A 112 -20.44 -22.00 -4.98
N LEU A 113 -21.39 -21.42 -5.72
CA LEU A 113 -22.12 -22.08 -6.81
C LEU A 113 -21.42 -21.96 -8.17
N ASN A 114 -20.55 -20.96 -8.34
CA ASN A 114 -19.79 -20.75 -9.57
C ASN A 114 -18.36 -20.27 -9.25
N PRO A 115 -17.37 -21.19 -9.15
CA PRO A 115 -16.00 -20.85 -8.77
C PRO A 115 -15.29 -19.87 -9.70
N ARG A 116 -15.82 -19.64 -10.92
CA ARG A 116 -15.29 -18.65 -11.87
C ARG A 116 -15.71 -17.22 -11.54
N GLU A 117 -16.69 -17.04 -10.68
CA GLU A 117 -17.19 -15.72 -10.30
C GLU A 117 -16.46 -15.22 -9.04
N ILE A 118 -15.79 -14.08 -9.21
CA ILE A 118 -14.92 -13.48 -8.21
C ILE A 118 -15.49 -12.13 -7.79
N TYR A 119 -15.62 -11.92 -6.48
CA TYR A 119 -16.07 -10.68 -5.89
C TYR A 119 -14.95 -9.99 -5.15
N TYR A 120 -14.69 -8.75 -5.56
CA TYR A 120 -13.78 -7.86 -4.88
C TYR A 120 -14.34 -6.42 -4.96
N PRO A 121 -14.42 -5.68 -3.84
CA PRO A 121 -14.17 -6.13 -2.46
C PRO A 121 -15.15 -7.22 -2.00
N PRO A 122 -14.85 -7.95 -0.91
CA PRO A 122 -15.71 -9.02 -0.40
C PRO A 122 -17.09 -8.48 -0.02
N ARG A 123 -18.13 -9.22 -0.37
CA ARG A 123 -19.55 -8.93 -0.07
C ARG A 123 -19.97 -9.48 1.29
N ASN A 124 -19.32 -10.55 1.76
CA ASN A 124 -19.59 -11.19 3.04
C ASN A 124 -18.85 -10.57 4.25
N ALA A 125 -18.29 -9.36 4.10
CA ALA A 125 -17.66 -8.66 5.22
C ALA A 125 -18.70 -8.27 6.30
N PRO A 126 -18.28 -8.15 7.59
CA PRO A 126 -19.19 -7.79 8.68
C PRO A 126 -20.03 -6.54 8.39
N TRP A 127 -21.22 -6.49 8.99
CA TRP A 127 -22.19 -5.42 8.74
C TRP A 127 -21.60 -4.04 9.03
N GLY A 128 -21.84 -3.07 8.13
CA GLY A 128 -21.22 -1.74 8.16
C GLY A 128 -19.87 -1.62 7.43
N VAL A 129 -19.08 -2.71 7.36
CA VAL A 129 -17.78 -2.73 6.64
C VAL A 129 -17.98 -3.01 5.15
N SER A 130 -18.79 -4.01 4.81
CA SER A 130 -19.03 -4.38 3.40
C SER A 130 -19.57 -3.20 2.58
N ALA A 131 -20.54 -2.46 3.12
CA ALA A 131 -21.13 -1.31 2.43
C ALA A 131 -20.12 -0.17 2.21
N ALA A 132 -19.20 0.03 3.15
CA ALA A 132 -18.16 1.05 3.03
C ALA A 132 -17.07 0.64 2.02
N LEU A 133 -16.61 -0.62 2.08
CA LEU A 133 -15.63 -1.14 1.12
C LEU A 133 -16.17 -1.07 -0.32
N GLN A 134 -17.41 -1.47 -0.54
CA GLN A 134 -18.03 -1.48 -1.88
C GLN A 134 -18.24 -0.08 -2.48
N ARG A 135 -18.38 0.95 -1.64
CA ARG A 135 -18.58 2.34 -2.09
C ARG A 135 -17.28 3.15 -2.14
N SER A 136 -16.20 2.64 -1.53
CA SER A 136 -14.93 3.34 -1.42
C SER A 136 -14.23 3.48 -2.79
N PRO A 137 -13.94 4.70 -3.25
CA PRO A 137 -13.14 4.92 -4.45
C PRO A 137 -11.71 4.37 -4.32
N LEU A 138 -11.07 4.44 -3.14
CA LEU A 138 -9.72 3.91 -2.96
C LEU A 138 -9.68 2.38 -3.01
N VAL A 139 -10.71 1.71 -2.48
CA VAL A 139 -10.85 0.25 -2.62
C VAL A 139 -11.13 -0.13 -4.08
N THR A 140 -11.92 0.68 -4.78
CA THR A 140 -12.18 0.50 -6.22
C THR A 140 -10.90 0.66 -7.05
N MET A 141 -10.03 1.62 -6.72
CA MET A 141 -8.69 1.71 -7.32
C MET A 141 -7.88 0.44 -7.05
N GLY A 142 -7.92 -0.09 -5.82
CA GLY A 142 -7.30 -1.37 -5.48
C GLY A 142 -7.81 -2.53 -6.34
N ARG A 143 -9.12 -2.56 -6.65
CA ARG A 143 -9.71 -3.54 -7.57
C ARG A 143 -9.11 -3.43 -8.97
N SER A 144 -8.98 -2.22 -9.50
CA SER A 144 -8.42 -1.98 -10.83
C SER A 144 -6.97 -2.46 -10.94
N ILE A 145 -6.19 -2.30 -9.87
CA ILE A 145 -4.80 -2.80 -9.79
C ILE A 145 -4.77 -4.33 -9.66
N LEU A 146 -5.54 -4.87 -8.72
CA LEU A 146 -5.57 -6.30 -8.40
C LEU A 146 -6.03 -7.12 -9.60
N LEU A 147 -7.20 -6.79 -10.14
CA LEU A 147 -7.89 -7.53 -11.20
C LEU A 147 -7.53 -7.04 -12.60
N TYR A 148 -6.49 -6.23 -12.75
CA TYR A 148 -6.12 -5.62 -14.03
C TYR A 148 -6.16 -6.59 -15.24
N PRO A 149 -5.63 -7.83 -15.18
CA PRO A 149 -5.66 -8.75 -16.33
C PRO A 149 -7.05 -9.32 -16.65
N LEU A 150 -8.02 -9.15 -15.76
CA LEU A 150 -9.40 -9.65 -15.88
C LEU A 150 -10.39 -8.54 -16.25
N LEU A 151 -9.96 -7.28 -16.24
CA LEU A 151 -10.79 -6.13 -16.57
C LEU A 151 -10.59 -5.74 -18.04
N PRO A 152 -11.55 -5.02 -18.65
CA PRO A 152 -11.36 -4.43 -19.98
C PRO A 152 -10.09 -3.56 -20.01
N GLU A 153 -9.34 -3.64 -21.10
CA GLU A 153 -8.10 -2.87 -21.22
C GLU A 153 -8.39 -1.36 -21.22
N PRO A 154 -7.61 -0.54 -20.49
CA PRO A 154 -7.70 0.90 -20.59
C PRO A 154 -7.40 1.38 -22.02
N GLU A 155 -8.15 2.39 -22.48
CA GLU A 155 -7.93 3.03 -23.77
C GLU A 155 -6.61 3.80 -23.81
N GLN A 156 -6.16 4.32 -22.66
CA GLN A 156 -4.94 5.11 -22.56
C GLN A 156 -3.72 4.25 -22.24
N GLU A 157 -2.67 4.37 -23.06
CA GLU A 157 -1.40 3.66 -22.90
C GLU A 157 -0.70 3.96 -21.56
N LEU A 158 -0.80 5.20 -21.07
CA LEU A 158 -0.22 5.59 -19.78
C LEU A 158 -0.88 4.84 -18.62
N GLU A 159 -2.21 4.73 -18.65
CA GLU A 159 -2.99 4.07 -17.62
C GLU A 159 -2.73 2.56 -17.61
N ARG A 160 -2.65 1.95 -18.80
CA ARG A 160 -2.23 0.56 -19.02
C ARG A 160 -0.89 0.27 -18.36
N ARG A 161 0.13 1.10 -18.64
CA ARG A 161 1.47 0.97 -18.03
C ARG A 161 1.45 1.16 -16.52
N ALA A 162 0.67 2.11 -16.03
CA ALA A 162 0.55 2.39 -14.60
C ALA A 162 -0.05 1.19 -13.85
N TYR A 163 -1.18 0.64 -14.31
CA TYR A 163 -1.79 -0.53 -13.66
C TYR A 163 -0.93 -1.78 -13.78
N GLN A 164 -0.30 -2.02 -14.94
CA GLN A 164 0.62 -3.14 -15.10
C GLN A 164 1.81 -3.02 -14.14
N GLY A 165 2.40 -1.82 -14.02
CA GLY A 165 3.49 -1.54 -13.09
C GLY A 165 3.09 -1.75 -11.63
N LEU A 166 1.96 -1.15 -11.22
CA LEU A 166 1.41 -1.29 -9.87
C LEU A 166 1.09 -2.74 -9.53
N ARG A 167 0.41 -3.46 -10.43
CA ARG A 167 0.12 -4.88 -10.25
C ARG A 167 1.40 -5.68 -10.08
N SER A 168 2.38 -5.47 -10.96
CA SER A 168 3.65 -6.21 -10.92
C SER A 168 4.39 -6.01 -9.60
N TRP A 169 4.20 -4.87 -8.93
CA TRP A 169 4.88 -4.53 -7.69
C TRP A 169 4.13 -4.99 -6.44
N PHE A 170 2.80 -4.81 -6.40
CA PHE A 170 1.97 -5.01 -5.22
C PHE A 170 1.23 -6.35 -5.19
N VAL A 171 1.03 -7.00 -6.34
CA VAL A 171 0.29 -8.26 -6.45
C VAL A 171 1.26 -9.40 -6.71
N VAL A 172 1.26 -10.39 -5.83
CA VAL A 172 2.11 -11.58 -5.95
C VAL A 172 1.31 -12.68 -6.63
N GLY A 173 1.76 -13.10 -7.83
CA GLY A 173 1.14 -14.20 -8.57
C GLY A 173 -0.26 -13.87 -9.08
N GLU A 174 -1.14 -14.87 -9.07
CA GLU A 174 -2.54 -14.79 -9.48
C GLU A 174 -3.43 -15.13 -8.29
N PRO A 175 -3.82 -14.15 -7.46
CA PRO A 175 -4.53 -14.41 -6.20
C PRO A 175 -5.95 -14.99 -6.40
N TRP A 176 -6.44 -15.02 -7.64
CA TRP A 176 -7.71 -15.61 -8.04
C TRP A 176 -7.62 -17.09 -8.45
N ASN A 177 -6.42 -17.66 -8.58
CA ASN A 177 -6.24 -19.11 -8.80
C ASN A 177 -6.27 -19.83 -7.46
#